data_AF-A0A9W4NT87-F1
#
_entry.id   AF-A0A9W4NT87-F1
#
_cell.length_a   1.000
_cell.length_b   1.000
_cell.length_c   1.000
_cell.angle_alpha   90.00
_cell.angle_beta   90.00
_cell.angle_gamma   90.00
#
_symmetry.space_group_name_H-M   'P 1'
#
loop_
_entity.id
_entity.type
_entity.pdbx_description
1 polymer ?
#
loop_
_entity_poly.entity_id
_entity_poly.type
_entity_poly.pdbx_seq_one_letter_code
_entity_poly.pdbx_strand_id
1 'polypeptide(L)'
;MEIPQSNQLSPSPQRFPDCCLGISSTLLDHLISILPKKPTFTVSVGSGSGLLEALIVNRDGNVSVHGVEIGSSVNRYIAEEDMHVVTGGWGLCPAAQQASAWIFVYPRDPRLIKKYIDTYGHLSIELIVWLGPRVDWPDYEAQFAQSLFSDLTFPDDIGLTPYELMVVARRA
;
A
#
# COMPACT_ATOMS: atom_id res chain seq x y z
N MET A 1 -1.55 -21.31 1.24
CA MET A 1 -2.42 -20.99 2.39
C MET A 1 -3.70 -20.41 1.80
N GLU A 2 -4.88 -20.74 2.32
CA GLU A 2 -6.12 -20.16 1.77
C GLU A 2 -6.23 -18.70 2.17
N ILE A 3 -6.54 -17.82 1.20
CA ILE A 3 -6.85 -16.41 1.48
C ILE A 3 -8.17 -16.42 2.27
N PRO A 4 -8.26 -15.73 3.43
CA PRO A 4 -9.53 -15.53 4.11
C PRO A 4 -10.57 -15.01 3.10
N GLN A 5 -11.76 -15.60 3.07
CA GLN A 5 -12.77 -15.17 2.10
C GLN A 5 -13.06 -13.68 2.31
N SER A 6 -12.75 -12.83 1.33
CA SER A 6 -12.87 -11.38 1.44
C SER A 6 -14.30 -10.93 1.81
N ASN A 7 -15.30 -11.72 1.40
CA ASN A 7 -16.71 -11.50 1.71
C ASN A 7 -17.10 -11.80 3.18
N GLN A 8 -16.20 -12.37 3.97
CA GLN A 8 -16.40 -12.69 5.39
C GLN A 8 -15.69 -11.70 6.33
N LEU A 9 -15.00 -10.70 5.80
CA LEU A 9 -14.31 -9.70 6.61
C LEU A 9 -15.30 -8.77 7.32
N SER A 10 -15.06 -8.57 8.61
CA SER A 10 -15.82 -7.60 9.41
C SER A 10 -15.64 -6.16 8.88
N PRO A 11 -16.68 -5.31 8.96
CA PRO A 11 -16.54 -3.87 8.72
C PRO A 11 -15.59 -3.17 9.70
N SER A 12 -15.32 -3.79 10.86
CA SER A 12 -14.34 -3.32 11.84
C SER A 12 -12.98 -4.01 11.65
N PRO A 13 -11.87 -3.33 11.95
CA PRO A 13 -10.52 -3.86 11.73
C PRO A 13 -10.27 -5.12 12.58
N GLN A 14 -9.71 -6.14 11.94
CA GLN A 14 -9.28 -7.38 12.57
C GLN A 14 -7.78 -7.60 12.35
N ARG A 15 -7.10 -8.16 13.36
CA ARG A 15 -5.70 -8.55 13.27
C ARG A 15 -5.57 -9.92 12.62
N PHE A 16 -4.66 -10.04 11.66
CA PHE A 16 -4.28 -11.29 11.03
C PHE A 16 -2.83 -11.61 11.37
N PRO A 17 -2.47 -12.87 11.67
CA PRO A 17 -1.10 -13.23 12.04
C PRO A 17 -0.03 -12.82 11.01
N ASP A 18 -0.42 -12.76 9.74
CA ASP A 18 0.48 -12.50 8.62
C ASP A 18 0.39 -11.04 8.09
N CYS A 19 -0.27 -10.12 8.80
CA CYS A 19 -0.38 -8.72 8.38
C CYS A 19 -0.25 -7.74 9.55
N CYS A 20 0.61 -6.74 9.40
CA CYS A 20 0.83 -5.69 10.40
C CYS A 20 -0.33 -4.69 10.51
N LEU A 21 -1.16 -4.58 9.47
CA LEU A 21 -2.30 -3.67 9.38
C LEU A 21 -3.58 -4.39 9.87
N GLY A 22 -4.45 -3.67 10.58
CA GLY A 22 -5.79 -4.16 10.86
C GLY A 22 -6.61 -4.15 9.57
N ILE A 23 -7.16 -5.30 9.18
CA ILE A 23 -7.91 -5.42 7.92
C ILE A 23 -9.40 -5.44 8.23
N SER A 24 -10.18 -4.65 7.49
CA SER A 24 -11.64 -4.65 7.51
C SER A 24 -12.19 -4.60 6.09
N SER A 25 -13.43 -5.03 5.89
CA SER A 25 -14.10 -4.86 4.59
C SER A 25 -14.26 -3.38 4.21
N THR A 26 -14.53 -2.49 5.17
CA THR A 26 -14.61 -1.04 4.98
C THR A 26 -13.30 -0.47 4.43
N LEU A 27 -12.16 -0.90 4.96
CA LEU A 27 -10.84 -0.47 4.49
C LEU A 27 -10.60 -0.93 3.06
N LEU A 28 -10.93 -2.19 2.75
CA LEU A 28 -10.78 -2.73 1.40
C LEU A 28 -11.67 -1.99 0.40
N ASP A 29 -12.93 -1.72 0.75
CA ASP A 29 -13.85 -0.95 -0.10
C ASP A 29 -13.31 0.45 -0.37
N HIS A 30 -12.76 1.11 0.65
CA HIS A 30 -12.14 2.41 0.49
C HIS A 30 -10.91 2.36 -0.43
N LEU A 31 -9.97 1.45 -0.19
CA LEU A 31 -8.80 1.26 -1.05
C LEU A 31 -9.20 0.99 -2.50
N ILE A 32 -10.12 0.05 -2.72
CA ILE A 32 -10.63 -0.28 -4.06
C ILE A 32 -11.28 0.92 -4.75
N SER A 33 -11.93 1.82 -4.00
CA SER A 33 -12.56 3.01 -4.57
C SER A 33 -11.55 4.06 -5.07
N ILE A 34 -10.36 4.13 -4.47
CA ILE A 34 -9.33 5.13 -4.81
C ILE A 34 -8.21 4.58 -5.69
N LEU A 35 -7.97 3.27 -5.66
CA LEU A 35 -6.89 2.65 -6.41
C LEU A 35 -7.21 2.57 -7.91
N PRO A 36 -6.18 2.71 -8.77
CA PRO A 36 -6.35 2.66 -10.20
C PRO A 36 -6.88 1.30 -10.66
N LYS A 37 -7.70 1.32 -11.72
CA LYS A 37 -8.26 0.13 -12.35
C LYS A 37 -7.38 -0.33 -13.52
N LYS A 38 -7.49 -1.60 -13.89
CA LYS A 38 -6.86 -2.17 -15.09
C LYS A 38 -7.21 -1.33 -16.33
N PRO A 39 -6.27 -1.11 -17.27
CA PRO A 39 -4.98 -1.82 -17.42
C PRO A 39 -3.82 -1.27 -16.58
N THR A 40 -4.03 -0.19 -15.80
CA THR A 40 -3.00 0.32 -14.87
C THR A 40 -2.93 -0.50 -13.59
N PHE A 41 -1.87 -0.33 -12.80
CA PHE A 41 -1.63 -1.13 -11.60
C PHE A 41 -1.02 -0.31 -10.45
N THR A 42 -1.11 -0.90 -9.26
CA THR A 42 -0.58 -0.38 -8.00
C THR A 42 0.64 -1.19 -7.58
N VAL A 43 1.67 -0.54 -7.03
CA VAL A 43 2.78 -1.21 -6.36
C VAL A 43 2.63 -1.06 -4.84
N SER A 44 2.58 -2.16 -4.11
CA SER A 44 2.54 -2.19 -2.64
C SER A 44 3.92 -2.47 -2.07
N VAL A 45 4.55 -1.46 -1.48
CA VAL A 45 5.89 -1.52 -0.91
C VAL A 45 5.84 -1.97 0.54
N GLY A 46 6.57 -3.05 0.84
CA GLY A 46 6.51 -3.70 2.16
C GLY A 46 5.32 -4.65 2.28
N SER A 47 5.03 -5.39 1.20
CA SER A 47 3.87 -6.29 1.10
C SER A 47 3.85 -7.42 2.15
N GLY A 48 4.99 -7.75 2.76
CA GLY A 48 5.07 -8.81 3.76
C GLY A 48 4.56 -10.14 3.19
N SER A 49 3.46 -10.66 3.75
CA SER A 49 2.86 -11.90 3.27
C SER A 49 2.06 -11.78 1.98
N GLY A 50 1.71 -10.56 1.55
CA GLY A 50 0.84 -10.31 0.40
C GLY A 50 -0.65 -10.40 0.73
N LEU A 51 -1.03 -10.52 2.02
CA LEU A 51 -2.41 -10.74 2.43
C LEU A 51 -3.32 -9.57 2.04
N LEU A 52 -2.88 -8.32 2.24
CA LEU A 52 -3.68 -7.13 1.93
C LEU A 52 -3.93 -7.06 0.41
N GLU A 53 -2.88 -7.24 -0.37
CA GLU A 53 -2.86 -7.20 -1.82
C GLU A 53 -3.82 -8.25 -2.40
N ALA A 54 -3.69 -9.49 -1.91
CA ALA A 54 -4.55 -10.60 -2.33
C ALA A 54 -6.03 -10.34 -1.99
N LEU A 55 -6.33 -9.76 -0.82
CA LEU A 55 -7.70 -9.42 -0.43
C LEU A 55 -8.31 -8.30 -1.28
N ILE A 56 -7.51 -7.29 -1.67
CA ILE A 56 -7.94 -6.22 -2.58
C ILE A 56 -8.31 -6.83 -3.95
N VAL A 57 -7.40 -7.60 -4.54
CA VAL A 57 -7.58 -8.20 -5.88
C VAL A 57 -8.73 -9.23 -5.89
N ASN A 58 -8.87 -10.03 -4.83
CA ASN A 58 -9.96 -11.00 -4.72
C ASN A 58 -11.34 -10.33 -4.62
N ARG A 59 -11.40 -9.15 -4.00
CA ARG A 59 -12.64 -8.39 -3.81
C ARG A 59 -13.06 -7.62 -5.07
N ASP A 60 -12.10 -7.08 -5.82
CA ASP A 60 -12.35 -6.44 -7.12
C ASP A 60 -11.28 -6.84 -8.14
N GLY A 61 -11.66 -7.75 -9.05
CA GLY A 61 -10.77 -8.23 -10.12
C GLY A 61 -10.37 -7.17 -11.16
N ASN A 62 -10.95 -5.97 -11.11
CA ASN A 62 -10.53 -4.82 -11.93
C ASN A 62 -9.37 -4.04 -11.32
N VAL A 63 -8.98 -4.32 -10.07
CA VAL A 63 -7.77 -3.75 -9.45
C VAL A 63 -6.59 -4.70 -9.68
N SER A 64 -5.41 -4.15 -9.90
CA SER A 64 -4.15 -4.89 -9.98
C SER A 64 -3.17 -4.34 -8.96
N VAL A 65 -2.67 -5.18 -8.06
CA VAL A 65 -1.73 -4.79 -7.00
C VAL A 65 -0.55 -5.75 -7.01
N HIS A 66 0.66 -5.21 -7.19
CA HIS A 66 1.89 -5.99 -7.20
C HIS A 66 2.65 -5.74 -5.89
N GLY A 67 3.06 -6.80 -5.21
CA GLY A 67 3.73 -6.73 -3.91
C GLY A 67 5.24 -6.62 -4.04
N VAL A 68 5.85 -5.72 -3.27
CA VAL A 68 7.32 -5.59 -3.15
C VAL A 68 7.76 -6.06 -1.77
N GLU A 69 8.74 -6.94 -1.71
CA GLU A 69 9.33 -7.43 -0.46
C GLU A 69 10.83 -7.76 -0.63
N ILE A 70 11.57 -7.83 0.47
CA ILE A 70 13.00 -8.14 0.47
C ILE A 70 13.26 -9.63 0.19
N GLY A 71 12.33 -10.51 0.57
CA GLY A 71 12.44 -11.95 0.41
C GLY A 71 11.22 -12.55 -0.30
N SER A 72 11.47 -13.32 -1.35
CA SER A 72 10.40 -14.02 -2.09
C SER A 72 9.62 -15.01 -1.23
N SER A 73 10.25 -15.62 -0.22
CA SER A 73 9.61 -16.60 0.67
C SER A 73 8.64 -15.99 1.69
N VAL A 74 8.57 -14.65 1.77
CA VAL A 74 7.67 -13.96 2.70
C VAL A 74 6.27 -13.91 2.13
N ASN A 75 6.13 -13.63 0.83
CA ASN A 75 4.85 -13.58 0.13
C ASN A 75 4.23 -14.99 0.02
N ARG A 76 2.96 -15.11 0.44
CA ARG A 76 2.20 -16.38 0.52
C ARG A 76 0.87 -16.33 -0.20
N TYR A 77 0.34 -15.14 -0.47
CA TYR A 77 -1.04 -14.94 -0.91
C TYR A 77 -1.19 -14.32 -2.30
N ILE A 78 -0.14 -13.70 -2.85
CA ILE A 78 -0.13 -13.18 -4.23
C ILE A 78 0.56 -14.15 -5.18
N ALA A 79 0.27 -14.04 -6.48
CA ALA A 79 0.88 -14.87 -7.52
C ALA A 79 2.33 -14.42 -7.79
N GLU A 80 3.20 -15.32 -8.25
CA GLU A 80 4.64 -15.04 -8.43
C GLU A 80 4.87 -13.91 -9.44
N GLU A 81 4.05 -13.83 -10.48
CA GLU A 81 4.06 -12.77 -11.49
C GLU A 81 3.76 -11.37 -10.93
N ASP A 82 3.05 -11.30 -9.80
CA ASP A 82 2.70 -10.06 -9.11
C ASP A 82 3.69 -9.75 -7.96
N MET A 83 4.73 -10.57 -7.78
CA MET A 83 5.77 -10.37 -6.78
C MET A 83 6.98 -9.64 -7.36
N HIS A 84 7.52 -8.71 -6.58
CA HIS A 84 8.78 -8.04 -6.85
C HIS A 84 9.70 -8.15 -5.64
N VAL A 85 10.91 -8.66 -5.86
CA VAL A 85 11.92 -8.81 -4.81
C VAL A 85 12.95 -7.68 -4.93
N VAL A 86 13.23 -7.00 -3.83
CA VAL A 86 14.25 -5.94 -3.76
C VAL A 86 15.34 -6.27 -2.75
N THR A 87 16.56 -5.78 -3.00
CA THR A 87 17.67 -6.00 -2.07
C THR A 87 17.63 -5.00 -0.92
N GLY A 88 17.36 -5.50 0.29
CA GLY A 88 17.36 -4.71 1.53
C GLY A 88 16.16 -3.76 1.68
N GLY A 89 15.95 -3.22 2.88
CA GLY A 89 14.77 -2.40 3.23
C GLY A 89 14.71 -1.02 2.56
N TRP A 90 15.63 -0.76 1.63
CA TRP A 90 15.82 0.51 0.92
C TRP A 90 15.83 0.34 -0.60
N GLY A 91 15.54 -0.88 -1.07
CA GLY A 91 15.51 -1.20 -2.48
C GLY A 91 14.34 -0.51 -3.18
N LEU A 92 14.61 -0.01 -4.39
CA LEU A 92 13.59 0.52 -5.28
C LEU A 92 13.11 -0.61 -6.19
N CYS A 93 11.80 -0.75 -6.31
CA CYS A 93 11.19 -1.64 -7.28
C CYS A 93 11.12 -0.94 -8.65
N PRO A 94 11.72 -1.49 -9.72
CA PRO A 94 11.64 -0.88 -11.05
C PRO A 94 10.20 -0.76 -11.58
N ALA A 95 9.29 -1.68 -11.21
CA ALA A 95 7.89 -1.63 -11.63
C ALA A 95 7.16 -0.36 -11.14
N ALA A 96 7.64 0.26 -10.07
CA ALA A 96 7.09 1.52 -9.56
C ALA A 96 7.18 2.68 -10.57
N GLN A 97 8.07 2.60 -11.57
CA GLN A 97 8.15 3.57 -12.67
C GLN A 97 6.89 3.62 -13.54
N GLN A 98 6.23 2.47 -13.69
CA GLN A 98 5.07 2.28 -14.57
C GLN A 98 3.76 2.23 -13.79
N ALA A 99 3.83 2.08 -12.47
CA ALA A 99 2.65 2.06 -11.61
C ALA A 99 1.99 3.44 -11.53
N SER A 100 0.65 3.47 -11.54
CA SER A 100 -0.13 4.69 -11.38
C SER A 100 -0.42 5.01 -9.92
N ALA A 101 -0.27 4.03 -9.02
CA ALA A 101 -0.37 4.22 -7.58
C ALA A 101 0.69 3.44 -6.82
N TRP A 102 1.09 3.96 -5.66
CA TRP A 102 1.93 3.24 -4.68
C TRP A 102 1.20 3.16 -3.35
N ILE A 103 1.33 2.01 -2.68
CA ILE A 103 0.92 1.83 -1.29
C ILE A 103 2.18 1.57 -0.47
N PHE A 104 2.34 2.27 0.66
CA PHE A 104 3.35 1.97 1.67
C PHE A 104 2.63 1.50 2.92
N VAL A 105 2.83 0.24 3.32
CA VAL A 105 2.23 -0.33 4.53
C VAL A 105 3.30 -0.47 5.59
N TYR A 106 3.11 0.21 6.72
CA TYR A 106 4.03 0.21 7.86
C TYR A 106 5.50 0.39 7.42
N PRO A 107 5.81 1.42 6.60
CA PRO A 107 7.20 1.68 6.24
C PRO A 107 8.01 1.92 7.52
N ARG A 108 9.27 1.46 7.54
CA ARG A 108 10.15 1.59 8.70
C ARG A 108 11.02 2.84 8.67
N ASP A 109 11.13 3.48 7.50
CA ASP A 109 12.02 4.61 7.31
C ASP A 109 11.42 5.62 6.30
N PRO A 110 11.19 6.89 6.69
CA PRO A 110 10.65 7.92 5.80
C PRO A 110 11.54 8.19 4.59
N ARG A 111 12.84 7.92 4.69
CA ARG A 111 13.79 8.11 3.59
C ARG A 111 13.51 7.15 2.42
N LEU A 112 12.83 6.03 2.65
CA LEU A 112 12.37 5.14 1.58
C LEU A 112 11.35 5.85 0.68
N ILE A 113 10.34 6.48 1.27
CA ILE A 113 9.31 7.20 0.52
C ILE A 113 9.94 8.34 -0.27
N LYS A 114 10.81 9.11 0.39
CA LYS A 114 11.55 10.18 -0.28
C LYS A 114 12.32 9.64 -1.49
N LYS A 115 13.00 8.51 -1.36
CA LYS A 115 13.75 7.87 -2.45
C LYS A 115 12.84 7.45 -3.61
N TYR A 116 11.67 6.88 -3.35
CA TYR A 116 10.69 6.53 -4.39
C TYR A 116 10.19 7.79 -5.11
N ILE A 117 9.81 8.83 -4.37
CA ILE A 117 9.34 10.11 -4.91
C ILE A 117 10.45 10.80 -5.74
N ASP A 118 11.66 10.92 -5.22
CA ASP A 118 12.78 11.57 -5.92
C ASP A 118 13.10 10.84 -7.23
N THR A 119 13.04 9.50 -7.23
CA THR A 119 13.46 8.69 -8.39
C THR A 119 12.36 8.55 -9.43
N TYR A 120 11.12 8.28 -9.01
CA TYR A 120 10.02 7.89 -9.90
C TYR A 120 8.80 8.83 -9.81
N GLY A 121 8.78 9.76 -8.86
CA GLY A 121 7.65 10.65 -8.59
C GLY A 121 7.28 11.62 -9.71
N HIS A 122 8.09 11.73 -10.77
CA HIS A 122 7.81 12.54 -11.96
C HIS A 122 7.30 11.70 -13.15
N LEU A 123 7.16 10.38 -12.97
CA LEU A 123 6.72 9.44 -14.01
C LEU A 123 5.20 9.19 -13.93
N SER A 124 4.77 7.95 -14.10
CA SER A 124 3.36 7.53 -14.27
C SER A 124 2.50 7.61 -12.99
N ILE A 125 3.13 7.79 -11.84
CA ILE A 125 2.50 7.76 -10.52
C ILE A 125 1.62 8.99 -10.29
N GLU A 126 0.39 8.80 -9.82
CA GLU A 126 -0.59 9.86 -9.54
C GLU A 126 -1.06 9.87 -8.08
N LEU A 127 -0.93 8.72 -7.40
CA LEU A 127 -1.49 8.47 -6.08
C LEU A 127 -0.50 7.73 -5.19
N ILE A 128 -0.23 8.26 -3.99
CA ILE A 128 0.50 7.54 -2.95
C ILE A 128 -0.43 7.35 -1.76
N VAL A 129 -0.55 6.11 -1.30
CA VAL A 129 -1.24 5.74 -0.06
C VAL A 129 -0.19 5.37 0.97
N TRP A 130 -0.20 6.04 2.11
CA TRP A 130 0.58 5.67 3.27
C TRP A 130 -0.36 5.08 4.33
N LEU A 131 -0.01 3.91 4.86
CA LEU A 131 -0.76 3.21 5.91
C LEU A 131 0.20 2.86 7.04
N GLY A 132 -0.08 3.32 8.25
CA GLY A 132 0.79 3.04 9.38
C GLY A 132 0.26 3.58 10.71
N PRO A 133 1.04 3.46 11.80
CA PRO A 133 0.67 4.04 13.09
C PRO A 133 0.59 5.56 13.00
N ARG A 134 -0.51 6.15 13.49
CA ARG A 134 -0.72 7.60 13.56
C ARG A 134 0.45 8.33 14.21
N VAL A 135 1.07 7.72 15.22
CA VAL A 135 2.21 8.31 15.95
C VAL A 135 3.46 8.46 15.09
N ASP A 136 3.60 7.66 14.03
CA ASP A 136 4.76 7.70 13.14
C ASP A 136 4.59 8.76 12.05
N TRP A 137 3.35 9.15 11.72
CA TRP A 137 3.07 10.08 10.61
C TRP A 137 3.88 11.39 10.62
N PRO A 138 4.12 12.07 11.76
CA PRO A 138 4.93 13.29 11.79
C PRO A 138 6.34 13.11 11.19
N ASP A 139 6.92 11.91 11.24
CA ASP A 139 8.24 11.63 10.65
C ASP A 139 8.19 11.54 9.10
N TYR A 140 7.01 11.25 8.54
CA TYR A 140 6.78 11.06 7.11
C TYR A 140 6.25 12.31 6.41
N GLU A 141 5.48 13.15 7.11
CA GLU A 141 4.78 14.31 6.55
C GLU A 141 5.69 15.22 5.70
N ALA A 142 6.89 15.51 6.20
CA ALA A 142 7.85 16.36 5.51
C ALA A 142 8.26 15.83 4.12
N GLN A 143 8.26 14.51 3.91
CA GLN A 143 8.64 13.91 2.63
C GLN A 143 7.58 14.16 1.55
N PHE A 144 6.32 14.30 1.95
CA PHE A 144 5.22 14.62 1.04
C PHE A 144 5.10 16.13 0.81
N ALA A 145 5.15 16.93 1.89
CA ALA A 145 5.03 18.39 1.82
C ALA A 145 6.09 19.05 0.93
N GLN A 146 7.29 18.46 0.84
CA GLN A 146 8.39 18.95 0.01
C GLN A 146 8.41 18.34 -1.40
N SER A 147 7.36 17.63 -1.81
CA SER A 147 7.30 16.88 -3.06
C SER A 147 6.15 17.32 -3.97
N LEU A 148 6.08 16.70 -5.15
CA LEU A 148 4.94 16.84 -6.06
C LEU A 148 3.64 16.27 -5.46
N PHE A 149 3.71 15.43 -4.42
CA PHE A 149 2.57 14.77 -3.78
C PHE A 149 2.18 15.45 -2.47
N SER A 150 1.96 16.77 -2.52
CA SER A 150 1.67 17.60 -1.35
C SER A 150 0.17 17.83 -1.11
N ASP A 151 -0.72 17.41 -2.02
CA ASP A 151 -2.17 17.39 -1.78
C ASP A 151 -2.51 16.18 -0.91
N LEU A 152 -2.60 16.41 0.40
CA LEU A 152 -2.79 15.38 1.41
C LEU A 152 -4.23 15.35 1.90
N THR A 153 -4.81 14.15 1.88
CA THR A 153 -6.12 13.86 2.46
C THR A 153 -5.99 12.78 3.53
N PHE A 154 -6.81 12.92 4.58
CA PHE A 154 -6.81 12.05 5.76
C PHE A 154 -8.21 11.45 5.92
N PRO A 155 -8.53 10.35 5.22
CA PRO A 155 -9.86 9.76 5.30
C PRO A 155 -10.13 9.20 6.69
N ASP A 156 -11.26 9.60 7.26
CA ASP A 156 -11.76 9.11 8.55
C ASP A 156 -12.83 8.02 8.34
N ASP A 157 -13.11 7.25 9.40
CA ASP A 157 -14.14 6.19 9.42
C ASP A 157 -14.00 5.10 8.34
N ILE A 158 -12.79 4.90 7.82
CA ILE A 158 -12.46 3.89 6.79
C ILE A 158 -12.17 2.48 7.33
N GLY A 159 -12.56 2.19 8.58
CA GLY A 159 -12.38 0.87 9.18
C GLY A 159 -10.93 0.49 9.52
N LEU A 160 -10.08 1.48 9.84
CA LEU A 160 -8.76 1.26 10.44
C LEU A 160 -8.85 1.08 11.95
N THR A 161 -7.82 0.51 12.57
CA THR A 161 -7.71 0.53 14.04
C THR A 161 -7.49 1.97 14.53
N PRO A 162 -7.90 2.33 15.77
CA PRO A 162 -7.84 3.72 16.24
C PRO A 162 -6.44 4.36 16.26
N TYR A 163 -5.39 3.55 16.37
CA TYR A 163 -4.00 4.02 16.35
C TYR A 163 -3.37 3.97 14.96
N GLU A 164 -4.05 3.42 13.95
CA GLU A 164 -3.63 3.47 12.56
C GLU A 164 -4.15 4.74 11.88
N LEU A 165 -3.48 5.13 10.81
CA LEU A 165 -3.82 6.26 9.95
C LEU A 165 -3.58 5.87 8.50
N MET A 166 -4.46 6.32 7.62
CA MET A 166 -4.20 6.38 6.19
C MET A 166 -4.00 7.81 5.77
N VAL A 167 -2.96 8.06 4.98
CA VAL A 167 -2.78 9.32 4.26
C VAL A 167 -2.82 9.04 2.79
N VAL A 168 -3.63 9.79 2.07
CA VAL A 168 -3.73 9.73 0.63
C VAL A 168 -3.15 11.01 0.05
N ALA A 169 -2.02 10.86 -0.64
CA ALA A 169 -1.27 11.94 -1.24
C ALA A 169 -1.45 11.92 -2.76
N ARG A 170 -1.87 13.05 -3.33
CA ARG A 170 -2.04 13.26 -4.77
C ARG A 170 -1.12 14.36 -5.27
N ARG A 171 -0.93 14.39 -6.58
CA ARG A 171 -0.20 15.50 -7.22
C ARG A 171 -0.95 16.82 -7.05
N ALA A 172 -0.22 17.85 -6.64
CA ALA A 172 -0.68 19.23 -6.64
C ALA A 172 -0.45 19.91 -8.00
#